data_AF-A0A6A6ZFD4-F1
#
_entry.id   AF-A0A6A6ZFD4-F1
#
_cell.length_a   1.000
_cell.length_b   1.000
_cell.length_c   1.000
_cell.angle_alpha   90.00
_cell.angle_beta   90.00
_cell.angle_gamma   90.00
#
_symmetry.space_group_name_H-M   'P 1'
#
loop_
_entity.id
_entity.type
_entity.pdbx_description
1 polymer ?
#
loop_
_entity_poly.entity_id
_entity_poly.type
_entity_poly.pdbx_seq_one_letter_code
_entity_poly.pdbx_strand_id
1 'polypeptide(L)'
;MEKEVFDILVDWNCDEKGAKTVTSVALGDFDIAFKLQEGALLHTPHTIGNAMWRSPKGQTGRGITKASDIFSFGLVCIYALGAGEVLLINNYQELLQLGMTAEQEILVRHLSYFGPVNQGLLKQINDGKWATALSSAPQLAELDVADRPELSFEQWGQELGSGAQDLIAGMTRIDPTARATIYQVLAHKWWHEEG
;
A
#
# COMPACT_ATOMS: atom_id res chain seq x y z
N MET A 1 -4.71 -16.92 14.30
CA MET A 1 -4.22 -15.57 13.97
C MET A 1 -5.30 -14.93 13.14
N GLU A 2 -6.22 -14.23 13.80
CA GLU A 2 -7.16 -13.34 13.11
C GLU A 2 -6.31 -12.35 12.32
N LYS A 3 -6.46 -12.36 11.00
CA LYS A 3 -5.85 -11.36 10.16
C LYS A 3 -6.68 -10.10 10.36
N GLU A 4 -6.23 -9.17 11.19
CA GLU A 4 -6.76 -7.81 11.16
C GLU A 4 -6.44 -7.25 9.78
N VAL A 5 -7.49 -7.15 8.96
CA VAL A 5 -7.37 -6.72 7.58
C VAL A 5 -7.31 -5.18 7.55
N PHE A 6 -8.09 -4.49 8.39
CA PHE A 6 -8.14 -3.02 8.47
C PHE A 6 -8.70 -2.49 9.79
N ASP A 7 -8.20 -1.34 10.24
CA ASP A 7 -8.76 -0.56 11.36
C ASP A 7 -9.86 0.39 10.88
N ILE A 8 -10.74 -0.11 10.01
CA ILE A 8 -11.87 0.64 9.44
C ILE A 8 -13.16 -0.05 9.87
N LEU A 9 -13.94 0.64 10.70
CA LEU A 9 -15.24 0.20 11.18
C LEU A 9 -16.31 0.75 10.25
N VAL A 10 -17.22 -0.12 9.82
CA VAL A 10 -18.31 0.22 8.90
C VAL A 10 -19.63 -0.20 9.50
N ASP A 11 -20.48 0.78 9.78
CA ASP A 11 -21.88 0.53 10.06
C ASP A 11 -22.66 0.45 8.74
N TRP A 12 -23.59 -0.50 8.67
CA TRP A 12 -24.42 -0.69 7.48
C TRP A 12 -25.80 -1.21 7.86
N ASN A 13 -26.78 -0.87 7.03
CA ASN A 13 -28.13 -1.41 7.08
C ASN A 13 -28.38 -2.34 5.90
N CYS A 14 -29.26 -3.32 6.10
CA CYS A 14 -29.75 -4.22 5.06
C CYS A 14 -31.23 -3.94 4.83
N ASP A 15 -31.63 -3.70 3.59
CA ASP A 15 -33.06 -3.64 3.28
C ASP A 15 -33.67 -5.05 3.15
N GLU A 16 -35.00 -5.11 2.99
CA GLU A 16 -35.75 -6.37 2.83
C GLU A 16 -35.37 -7.16 1.57
N LYS A 17 -34.73 -6.51 0.59
CA LYS A 17 -34.24 -7.12 -0.66
C LYS A 17 -32.78 -7.59 -0.54
N GLY A 18 -32.14 -7.39 0.61
CA GLY A 18 -30.75 -7.75 0.86
C GLY A 18 -29.73 -6.71 0.40
N ALA A 19 -30.17 -5.53 -0.04
CA ALA A 19 -29.27 -4.45 -0.43
C ALA A 19 -28.64 -3.82 0.82
N LYS A 20 -27.29 -3.73 0.81
CA LYS A 20 -26.52 -3.17 1.92
C LYS A 20 -26.21 -1.70 1.64
N THR A 21 -26.51 -0.84 2.61
CA THR A 21 -26.17 0.59 2.57
C THR A 21 -25.27 0.93 3.74
N VAL A 22 -24.10 1.48 3.45
CA VAL A 22 -23.19 2.00 4.49
C VAL A 22 -23.83 3.23 5.13
N THR A 23 -23.91 3.25 6.46
CA THR A 23 -24.52 4.35 7.23
C THR A 23 -23.48 5.20 7.94
N SER A 24 -22.34 4.60 8.31
CA SER A 24 -21.28 5.27 9.04
C SER A 24 -19.95 4.56 8.80
N VAL A 25 -18.84 5.33 8.83
CA VAL A 25 -17.48 4.80 8.74
C VAL A 25 -16.63 5.51 9.79
N ALA A 26 -15.82 4.75 10.53
CA ALA A 26 -14.89 5.29 11.52
C ALA A 26 -13.52 4.60 11.39
N LEU A 27 -12.45 5.37 11.63
CA LEU A 27 -11.12 4.82 11.86
C LEU A 27 -11.04 4.35 13.32
N GLY A 28 -10.55 3.13 13.51
CA GLY A 28 -10.27 2.52 14.81
C GLY A 28 -8.78 2.46 15.10
N ASP A 29 -8.44 1.79 16.20
CA ASP A 29 -7.09 1.42 16.63
C ASP A 29 -6.01 2.50 16.44
N PHE A 30 -5.97 3.44 17.38
CA PHE A 30 -4.97 4.50 17.40
C PHE A 30 -3.77 4.17 18.30
N ASP A 31 -3.57 2.89 18.68
CA ASP A 31 -2.50 2.50 19.62
C ASP A 31 -1.10 2.78 19.07
N ILE A 32 -0.97 2.81 17.75
CA ILE A 32 0.26 3.15 17.03
C ILE A 32 0.24 4.55 16.37
N ALA A 33 -0.77 5.36 16.68
CA ALA A 33 -0.90 6.70 16.11
C ALA A 33 0.16 7.65 16.66
N PHE A 34 0.83 8.39 15.78
CA PHE A 34 1.87 9.33 16.17
C PHE A 34 1.63 10.73 15.58
N LYS A 35 1.54 11.74 16.45
CA LYS A 35 1.45 13.13 16.01
C LYS A 35 2.84 13.66 15.65
N LEU A 36 3.20 13.59 14.37
CA LEU A 36 4.38 14.30 13.87
C LEU A 36 4.14 15.81 13.85
N GLN A 37 5.17 16.57 14.24
CA GLN A 37 5.25 18.00 13.91
C GLN A 37 5.38 18.18 12.39
N GLU A 38 4.92 19.32 11.89
CA GLU A 38 4.97 19.62 10.47
C GLU A 38 6.41 19.60 9.95
N GLY A 39 6.65 18.90 8.84
CA GLY A 39 8.00 18.69 8.28
C GLY A 39 8.88 17.67 9.02
N ALA A 40 8.43 17.11 10.16
CA ALA A 40 9.20 16.10 10.87
C ALA A 40 9.17 14.74 10.15
N LEU A 41 10.20 13.94 10.41
CA LEU A 41 10.34 12.56 9.93
C LEU A 41 10.28 11.62 11.14
N LEU A 42 9.47 10.57 11.06
CA LEU A 42 9.44 9.54 12.09
C LEU A 42 10.49 8.47 11.79
N HIS A 43 11.33 8.21 12.78
CA HIS A 43 12.33 7.14 12.77
C HIS A 43 12.06 6.23 13.96
N THR A 44 11.81 4.96 13.69
CA THR A 44 11.47 3.99 14.73
C THR A 44 12.52 2.88 14.79
N PRO A 45 12.85 2.35 15.98
CA PRO A 45 13.77 1.24 16.12
C PRO A 45 13.21 -0.07 15.53
N HIS A 46 11.87 -0.16 15.42
CA HIS A 46 11.15 -1.29 14.84
C HIS A 46 10.10 -0.77 13.84
N THR A 47 9.79 -1.58 12.83
CA THR A 47 8.75 -1.26 11.85
C THR A 47 7.37 -1.33 12.50
N ILE A 48 6.53 -0.32 12.28
CA ILE A 48 5.20 -0.21 12.87
C ILE A 48 4.13 -0.60 11.84
N GLY A 49 3.11 -1.33 12.29
CA GLY A 49 1.98 -1.75 11.47
C GLY A 49 2.21 -3.04 10.69
N ASN A 50 1.11 -3.60 10.17
CA ASN A 50 1.12 -4.84 9.41
C ASN A 50 1.90 -4.68 8.09
N ALA A 51 2.84 -5.60 7.85
CA ALA A 51 3.71 -5.59 6.67
C ALA A 51 2.93 -5.44 5.35
N MET A 52 1.80 -6.14 5.20
CA MET A 52 1.02 -6.16 3.95
C MET A 52 0.49 -4.78 3.56
N TRP A 53 0.29 -3.90 4.54
CA TRP A 53 -0.29 -2.57 4.33
C TRP A 53 0.76 -1.46 4.34
N ARG A 54 2.03 -1.78 4.58
CA ARG A 54 3.10 -0.78 4.69
C ARG A 54 3.57 -0.30 3.32
N SER A 55 3.76 1.02 3.19
CA SER A 55 4.45 1.60 2.04
C SER A 55 5.90 1.09 1.92
N PRO A 56 6.55 1.14 0.74
CA PRO A 56 7.95 0.76 0.58
C PRO A 56 8.89 1.42 1.61
N LYS A 57 8.66 2.71 1.90
CA LYS A 57 9.41 3.42 2.94
C LYS A 57 9.00 2.97 4.35
N GLY A 58 7.72 2.71 4.57
CA GLY A 58 7.20 2.13 5.82
C GLY A 58 7.79 0.77 6.15
N GLN A 59 8.16 -0.02 5.13
CA GLN A 59 8.87 -1.28 5.35
C GLN A 59 10.19 -1.08 6.09
N THR A 60 10.85 0.06 5.92
CA THR A 60 12.16 0.35 6.53
C THR A 60 12.10 0.88 7.96
N GLY A 61 10.93 1.35 8.42
CA GLY A 61 10.81 2.04 9.72
C GLY A 61 11.44 3.44 9.77
N ARG A 62 11.93 3.98 8.64
CA ARG A 62 12.71 5.23 8.61
C ARG A 62 12.09 6.29 7.72
N GLY A 63 12.06 7.52 8.23
CA GLY A 63 11.57 8.68 7.49
C GLY A 63 10.09 8.55 7.10
N ILE A 64 9.32 7.89 7.97
CA ILE A 64 7.87 7.72 7.79
C ILE A 64 7.22 9.10 7.90
N THR A 65 6.29 9.38 6.99
CA THR A 65 5.50 10.60 6.91
C THR A 65 4.05 10.25 6.67
N LYS A 66 3.15 11.25 6.67
CA LYS A 66 1.73 11.07 6.30
C LYS A 66 1.55 10.44 4.92
N ALA A 67 2.53 10.57 4.02
CA ALA A 67 2.49 9.90 2.73
C ALA A 67 2.40 8.37 2.88
N SER A 68 2.99 7.78 3.92
CA SER A 68 2.85 6.34 4.18
C SER A 68 1.40 5.95 4.42
N ASP A 69 0.64 6.74 5.18
CA ASP A 69 -0.79 6.51 5.44
C ASP A 69 -1.60 6.58 4.14
N ILE A 70 -1.26 7.51 3.23
CA ILE A 70 -1.92 7.60 1.91
C ILE A 70 -1.66 6.35 1.07
N PHE A 71 -0.43 5.82 1.10
CA PHE A 71 -0.12 4.58 0.38
C PHE A 71 -0.93 3.40 0.93
N SER A 72 -0.96 3.26 2.26
CA SER A 72 -1.77 2.24 2.94
C SER A 72 -3.25 2.37 2.58
N PHE A 73 -3.77 3.60 2.51
CA PHE A 73 -5.13 3.86 2.06
C PHE A 73 -5.37 3.43 0.60
N GLY A 74 -4.40 3.64 -0.30
CA GLY A 74 -4.49 3.12 -1.66
C GLY A 74 -4.59 1.59 -1.72
N LEU A 75 -3.83 0.88 -0.87
CA LEU A 75 -3.94 -0.58 -0.75
C LEU A 75 -5.31 -1.02 -0.20
N VAL A 76 -5.86 -0.28 0.76
CA VAL A 76 -7.23 -0.51 1.25
C VAL A 76 -8.24 -0.38 0.12
N CYS A 77 -8.13 0.66 -0.72
CA CYS A 77 -9.02 0.86 -1.87
C CYS A 77 -8.93 -0.31 -2.86
N ILE A 78 -7.72 -0.79 -3.18
CA ILE A 78 -7.53 -1.97 -4.03
C ILE A 78 -8.26 -3.18 -3.46
N TYR A 79 -8.11 -3.42 -2.16
CA TYR A 79 -8.79 -4.54 -1.49
C TYR A 79 -10.32 -4.38 -1.53
N ALA A 80 -10.82 -3.18 -1.18
CA ALA A 80 -12.25 -2.89 -1.11
C ALA A 80 -12.94 -3.01 -2.49
N LEU A 81 -12.20 -2.72 -3.57
CA LEU A 81 -12.67 -2.88 -4.96
C LEU A 81 -12.56 -4.33 -5.48
N GLY A 82 -12.23 -5.29 -4.62
CA GLY A 82 -12.25 -6.72 -4.94
C GLY A 82 -10.90 -7.31 -5.37
N ALA A 83 -9.85 -6.50 -5.53
CA ALA A 83 -8.52 -6.97 -5.91
C ALA A 83 -7.64 -7.31 -4.70
N GLY A 84 -8.22 -7.81 -3.60
CA GLY A 84 -7.47 -8.11 -2.38
C GLY A 84 -6.45 -9.25 -2.53
N GLU A 85 -6.68 -10.19 -3.43
CA GLU A 85 -5.82 -11.37 -3.62
C GLU A 85 -4.40 -11.03 -4.07
N VAL A 86 -4.21 -9.93 -4.81
CA VAL A 86 -2.87 -9.50 -5.26
C VAL A 86 -2.02 -8.97 -4.09
N LEU A 87 -2.68 -8.47 -3.03
CA LEU A 87 -2.01 -7.86 -1.89
C LEU A 87 -1.66 -8.86 -0.77
N LEU A 88 -2.43 -9.95 -0.65
CA LEU A 88 -2.29 -10.85 0.48
C LEU A 88 -1.13 -11.84 0.26
N ILE A 89 -0.31 -11.99 1.30
CA ILE A 89 0.60 -13.14 1.42
C ILE A 89 -0.14 -14.25 2.16
N ASN A 90 -0.28 -15.39 1.50
CA ASN A 90 -0.89 -16.59 2.06
C ASN A 90 0.11 -17.75 2.23
N ASN A 91 1.30 -17.66 1.62
CA ASN A 91 2.31 -18.71 1.53
C ASN A 91 3.60 -18.39 2.31
N TYR A 92 3.47 -17.90 3.55
CA TYR A 92 4.63 -17.58 4.42
C TYR A 92 5.63 -18.73 4.57
N GLN A 93 5.16 -19.98 4.59
CA GLN A 93 6.02 -21.16 4.72
C GLN A 93 6.92 -21.36 3.49
N GLU A 94 6.43 -21.09 2.29
CA GLU A 94 7.21 -21.21 1.05
C GLU A 94 8.26 -20.11 0.95
N LEU A 95 7.91 -18.88 1.32
CA LEU A 95 8.86 -17.76 1.39
C LEU A 95 10.04 -18.08 2.31
N LEU A 96 9.74 -18.66 3.48
CA LEU A 96 10.77 -19.09 4.43
C LEU A 96 11.69 -20.18 3.86
N GLN A 97 11.16 -21.11 3.07
CA GLN A 97 11.98 -22.14 2.40
C GLN A 97 12.90 -21.54 1.33
N LEU A 98 12.48 -20.46 0.68
CA LEU A 98 13.29 -19.71 -0.29
C LEU A 98 14.24 -18.68 0.37
N GLY A 99 14.24 -18.59 1.70
CA GLY A 99 15.07 -17.63 2.45
C GLY A 99 14.62 -16.17 2.30
N MET A 100 13.38 -15.94 1.85
CA MET A 100 12.79 -14.62 1.66
C MET A 100 11.88 -14.26 2.84
N THR A 101 11.97 -13.02 3.33
CA THR A 101 11.02 -12.52 4.33
C THR A 101 9.75 -12.00 3.66
N ALA A 102 8.64 -11.99 4.40
CA ALA A 102 7.38 -11.46 3.88
C ALA A 102 7.49 -10.00 3.43
N GLU A 103 8.30 -9.19 4.12
CA GLU A 103 8.52 -7.80 3.75
C GLU A 103 9.35 -7.63 2.47
N GLN A 104 10.27 -8.55 2.18
CA GLN A 104 11.00 -8.55 0.91
C GLN A 104 10.06 -8.88 -0.24
N GLU A 105 9.20 -9.89 -0.08
CA GLU A 105 8.17 -10.25 -1.05
C GLU A 105 7.21 -9.07 -1.31
N ILE A 106 6.71 -8.43 -0.24
CA ILE A 106 5.81 -7.26 -0.38
C ILE A 106 6.51 -6.11 -1.11
N LEU A 107 7.78 -5.88 -0.82
CA LEU A 107 8.55 -4.84 -1.50
C LEU A 107 8.69 -5.13 -2.99
N VAL A 108 9.01 -6.37 -3.38
CA VAL A 108 9.06 -6.78 -4.78
C VAL A 108 7.71 -6.58 -5.45
N ARG A 109 6.61 -7.06 -4.84
CA ARG A 109 5.25 -6.87 -5.37
C ARG A 109 4.90 -5.41 -5.59
N HIS A 110 5.14 -4.55 -4.60
CA HIS A 110 4.85 -3.12 -4.74
C HIS A 110 5.63 -2.49 -5.89
N LEU A 111 6.89 -2.89 -6.11
CA LEU A 111 7.68 -2.40 -7.23
C LEU A 111 7.20 -2.96 -8.56
N SER A 112 6.76 -4.22 -8.61
CA SER A 112 6.17 -4.82 -9.82
C SER A 112 4.84 -4.15 -10.17
N TYR A 113 4.03 -3.78 -9.17
CA TYR A 113 2.71 -3.19 -9.38
C TYR A 113 2.80 -1.70 -9.70
N PHE A 114 3.56 -0.94 -8.92
CA PHE A 114 3.51 0.53 -8.92
C PHE A 114 4.75 1.18 -9.51
N GLY A 115 5.65 0.38 -10.09
CA GLY A 115 6.84 0.83 -10.79
C GLY A 115 8.10 0.85 -9.92
N PRO A 116 9.25 1.18 -10.53
CA PRO A 116 10.54 1.03 -9.87
C PRO A 116 10.76 2.07 -8.77
N VAL A 117 11.65 1.72 -7.84
CA VAL A 117 12.14 2.64 -6.84
C VAL A 117 13.00 3.70 -7.53
N ASN A 118 12.86 4.97 -7.16
CA ASN A 118 13.77 5.99 -7.67
C ASN A 118 15.04 6.09 -6.81
N GLN A 119 16.10 6.65 -7.40
CA GLN A 119 17.38 6.83 -6.70
C GLN A 119 17.26 7.72 -5.45
N GLY A 120 16.27 8.62 -5.41
CA GLY A 120 16.01 9.48 -4.26
C GLY A 120 15.59 8.68 -3.03
N LEU A 121 14.68 7.71 -3.21
CA LEU A 121 14.21 6.83 -2.15
C LEU A 121 15.31 5.85 -1.70
N LEU A 122 16.10 5.30 -2.63
CA LEU A 122 17.25 4.45 -2.30
C LEU A 122 18.26 5.17 -1.40
N LYS A 123 18.60 6.43 -1.71
CA LYS A 123 19.54 7.24 -0.92
C LYS A 123 19.02 7.57 0.48
N GLN A 124 17.71 7.65 0.68
CA GLN A 124 17.12 7.93 1.98
C GLN A 124 17.13 6.72 2.93
N ILE A 125 17.35 5.51 2.40
CA ILE A 125 17.30 4.28 3.17
C ILE A 125 18.74 3.81 3.44
N ASN A 126 19.33 4.33 4.52
CA ASN A 126 20.67 3.97 4.97
C ASN A 126 20.61 2.98 6.16
N ASP A 127 20.18 1.76 5.89
CA ASP A 127 20.12 0.66 6.86
C ASP A 127 20.64 -0.62 6.21
N GLY A 128 21.65 -1.28 6.81
CA GLY A 128 22.35 -2.41 6.17
C GLY A 128 21.45 -3.60 5.77
N LYS A 129 20.37 -3.88 6.52
CA LYS A 129 19.44 -4.98 6.19
C LYS A 129 18.53 -4.59 5.03
N TRP A 130 17.98 -3.38 5.08
CA TRP A 130 17.10 -2.87 4.02
C TRP A 130 17.86 -2.47 2.77
N ALA A 131 19.11 -2.04 2.89
CA ALA A 131 19.97 -1.72 1.77
C ALA A 131 20.12 -2.92 0.83
N THR A 132 20.35 -4.12 1.36
CA THR A 132 20.42 -5.34 0.54
C THR A 132 19.07 -5.65 -0.11
N ALA A 133 17.98 -5.67 0.67
CA ALA A 133 16.65 -5.98 0.15
C ALA A 133 16.18 -4.98 -0.94
N LEU A 134 16.40 -3.68 -0.73
CA LEU A 134 16.07 -2.62 -1.68
C LEU A 134 17.05 -2.53 -2.84
N SER A 135 18.24 -3.11 -2.73
CA SER A 135 19.19 -3.18 -3.83
C SER A 135 18.90 -4.34 -4.78
N SER A 136 18.18 -5.38 -4.35
CA SER A 136 17.81 -6.54 -5.17
C SER A 136 16.34 -6.54 -5.61
N ALA A 137 15.44 -5.95 -4.82
CA ALA A 137 14.01 -5.91 -5.12
C ALA A 137 13.67 -5.21 -6.45
N PRO A 138 14.33 -4.10 -6.86
CA PRO A 138 14.07 -3.48 -8.14
C PRO A 138 14.35 -4.41 -9.33
N GLN A 139 15.47 -5.14 -9.31
CA GLN A 139 15.81 -6.06 -10.40
C GLN A 139 14.87 -7.26 -10.43
N LEU A 140 14.47 -7.79 -9.27
CA LEU A 140 13.47 -8.85 -9.20
C LEU A 140 12.12 -8.39 -9.77
N ALA A 141 11.69 -7.19 -9.40
CA ALA A 141 10.46 -6.59 -9.92
C ALA A 141 10.52 -6.33 -11.43
N GLU A 142 11.66 -5.84 -11.94
CA GLU A 142 11.88 -5.65 -13.37
C GLU A 142 11.82 -6.98 -14.14
N LEU A 143 12.41 -8.05 -13.60
CA LEU A 143 12.33 -9.40 -14.19
C LEU A 143 10.90 -9.94 -14.17
N ASP A 144 10.18 -9.77 -13.06
CA ASP A 144 8.79 -10.19 -12.93
C ASP A 144 7.89 -9.49 -13.94
N VAL A 145 8.01 -8.17 -14.09
CA VAL A 145 7.21 -7.39 -15.03
C VAL A 145 7.62 -7.66 -16.48
N ALA A 146 8.90 -7.97 -16.75
CA ALA A 146 9.35 -8.35 -18.08
C ALA A 146 8.77 -9.70 -18.52
N ASP A 147 8.64 -10.67 -17.60
CA ASP A 147 8.04 -11.97 -17.85
C ASP A 147 6.51 -11.91 -17.86
N ARG A 148 5.93 -11.12 -16.95
CA ARG A 148 4.49 -10.98 -16.71
C ARG A 148 4.10 -9.49 -16.65
N PRO A 149 3.97 -8.82 -17.80
CA PRO A 149 3.59 -7.41 -17.84
C PRO A 149 2.27 -7.11 -17.10
N GLU A 150 1.36 -8.10 -17.05
CA GLU A 150 0.06 -8.03 -16.39
C GLU A 150 0.12 -7.82 -14.88
N LEU A 151 1.31 -7.97 -14.26
CA LEU A 151 1.52 -7.61 -12.87
C LEU A 151 1.49 -6.10 -12.62
N SER A 152 1.77 -5.28 -13.64
CA SER A 152 1.73 -3.82 -13.50
C SER A 152 0.31 -3.34 -13.19
N PHE A 153 0.17 -2.44 -12.21
CA PHE A 153 -1.11 -1.81 -11.87
C PHE A 153 -1.68 -0.99 -13.04
N GLU A 154 -0.83 -0.56 -13.98
CA GLU A 154 -1.29 0.06 -15.23
C GLU A 154 -2.14 -0.91 -16.07
N GLN A 155 -1.89 -2.22 -15.95
CA GLN A 155 -2.60 -3.26 -16.69
C GLN A 155 -3.78 -3.80 -15.91
N TRP A 156 -3.57 -4.46 -14.77
CA TRP A 156 -4.68 -5.08 -14.01
C TRP A 156 -5.58 -4.04 -13.32
N GLY A 157 -5.07 -2.84 -13.02
CA GLY A 157 -5.88 -1.77 -12.43
C GLY A 157 -7.01 -1.26 -13.33
N GLN A 158 -6.96 -1.56 -14.64
CA GLN A 158 -8.02 -1.20 -15.58
C GLN A 158 -9.36 -1.87 -15.23
N GLU A 159 -9.30 -3.06 -14.63
CA GLU A 159 -10.48 -3.81 -14.18
C GLU A 159 -11.23 -3.10 -13.04
N LEU A 160 -10.57 -2.20 -12.32
CA LEU A 160 -11.18 -1.38 -11.26
C LEU A 160 -11.94 -0.17 -11.82
N GLY A 161 -11.80 0.11 -13.12
CA GLY A 161 -12.32 1.30 -13.78
C GLY A 161 -11.33 2.47 -13.76
N SER A 162 -11.30 3.23 -14.86
CA SER A 162 -10.30 4.29 -15.10
C SER A 162 -10.22 5.36 -14.00
N GLY A 163 -11.36 5.75 -13.41
CA GLY A 163 -11.40 6.73 -12.33
C GLY A 163 -10.78 6.21 -11.03
N ALA A 164 -11.07 4.96 -10.66
CA ALA A 164 -10.49 4.31 -9.49
C ALA A 164 -8.99 4.05 -9.69
N GLN A 165 -8.61 3.60 -10.90
CA GLN A 165 -7.22 3.37 -11.26
C GLN A 165 -6.38 4.65 -11.13
N ASP A 166 -6.85 5.78 -11.68
CA ASP A 166 -6.15 7.08 -11.61
C ASP A 166 -5.98 7.56 -10.16
N LEU A 167 -7.06 7.46 -9.36
CA LEU A 167 -7.04 7.81 -7.94
C LEU A 167 -6.02 6.97 -7.17
N ILE A 168 -6.07 5.65 -7.32
CA ILE A 168 -5.19 4.71 -6.63
C ILE A 168 -3.74 4.90 -7.07
N ALA A 169 -3.49 5.08 -8.37
CA ALA A 169 -2.15 5.33 -8.90
C ALA A 169 -1.51 6.60 -8.28
N GLY A 170 -2.31 7.63 -7.98
CA GLY A 170 -1.84 8.81 -7.25
C GLY A 170 -1.41 8.49 -5.80
N MET A 171 -2.12 7.58 -5.13
CA MET A 171 -1.86 7.17 -3.74
C MET A 171 -0.73 6.16 -3.61
N THR A 172 -0.56 5.26 -4.57
CA THR A 172 0.41 4.15 -4.52
C THR A 172 1.75 4.47 -5.19
N ARG A 173 2.03 5.74 -5.51
CA ARG A 173 3.36 6.14 -6.02
C ARG A 173 4.47 5.72 -5.05
N ILE A 174 5.50 5.08 -5.60
CA ILE A 174 6.65 4.58 -4.81
C ILE A 174 7.40 5.74 -4.13
N ASP A 175 7.64 6.83 -4.86
CA ASP A 175 8.21 8.05 -4.30
C ASP A 175 7.20 8.75 -3.38
N PRO A 176 7.48 8.86 -2.06
CA PRO A 176 6.58 9.53 -1.13
C PRO A 176 6.36 11.02 -1.46
N THR A 177 7.30 11.68 -2.13
CA THR A 177 7.21 13.11 -2.49
C THR A 177 6.34 13.35 -3.71
N ALA A 178 6.20 12.36 -4.57
CA ALA A 178 5.32 12.41 -5.73
C ALA A 178 3.88 11.97 -5.40
N ARG A 179 3.67 11.35 -4.23
CA ARG A 179 2.38 10.78 -3.80
C ARG A 179 1.34 11.86 -3.57
N ALA A 180 0.08 11.54 -3.88
CA ALA A 180 -1.04 12.42 -3.58
C ALA A 180 -1.16 12.71 -2.08
N THR A 181 -1.59 13.92 -1.75
CA THR A 181 -2.02 14.29 -0.40
C THR A 181 -3.47 13.87 -0.16
N ILE A 182 -3.90 13.78 1.09
CA ILE A 182 -5.30 13.47 1.40
C ILE A 182 -6.26 14.49 0.77
N TYR A 183 -5.88 15.77 0.68
CA TYR A 183 -6.72 16.79 0.05
C TYR A 183 -6.91 16.55 -1.45
N GLN A 184 -5.85 16.12 -2.14
CA GLN A 184 -5.94 15.76 -3.57
C GLN A 184 -6.75 14.49 -3.77
N VAL A 185 -6.58 13.50 -2.89
CA VAL A 185 -7.37 12.27 -2.90
C VAL A 185 -8.85 12.58 -2.75
N LEU A 186 -9.24 13.38 -1.74
CA LEU A 186 -10.64 13.73 -1.48
C LEU A 186 -11.26 14.63 -2.56
N ALA A 187 -10.44 15.43 -3.25
CA ALA A 187 -10.90 16.28 -4.35
C ALA A 187 -10.96 15.55 -5.71
N HIS A 188 -10.61 14.26 -5.74
CA HIS A 188 -10.57 13.49 -6.98
C HIS A 188 -11.97 13.26 -7.55
N LYS A 189 -12.11 13.39 -8.87
CA LYS A 189 -13.39 13.29 -9.60
C LYS A 189 -14.13 11.97 -9.37
N TRP A 190 -13.41 10.88 -9.12
CA TRP A 190 -13.99 9.56 -8.89
C TRP A 190 -15.01 9.53 -7.74
N TRP A 191 -14.82 10.35 -6.70
CA TRP A 191 -15.78 10.47 -5.60
C TRP A 191 -17.09 11.17 -5.97
N HIS A 192 -17.12 11.82 -7.13
CA HIS A 192 -18.24 12.60 -7.62
C HIS A 192 -18.86 12.00 -8.88
N GLU A 193 -18.29 10.93 -9.42
CA GLU A 193 -18.90 10.14 -10.47
C GLU A 193 -20.10 9.40 -9.86
N GLU A 194 -21.30 9.62 -10.39
CA GLU A 194 -22.48 8.82 -10.00
C GLU A 194 -22.24 7.38 -10.47
N GLY A 195 -22.08 6.46 -9.52
CA GLY A 195 -21.97 5.02 -9.74
C GLY A 195 -23.32 4.31 -9.76
#